data_AF-A0A1Y3AVK5-F1
#
_entry.id   AF-A0A1Y3AVK5-F1
#
_cell.length_a   1.000
_cell.length_b   1.000
_cell.length_c   1.000
_cell.angle_alpha   90.00
_cell.angle_beta   90.00
_cell.angle_gamma   90.00
#
_symmetry.space_group_name_H-M   'P 1'
#
loop_
_entity.id
_entity.type
_entity.pdbx_description
1 polymer ?
#
loop_
_entity_poly.entity_id
_entity_poly.type
_entity_poly.pdbx_seq_one_letter_code
_entity_poly.pdbx_strand_id
1 'polypeptide(L)'
;MIPGHGSQQTTPAPYKLTINIINDHQKNHQQIISIELEAKAHVTFAGFIVQAKRNDDDIHQIIDDDGYFERLTNNTITKSCLSHIHNTWTHADGKPKTSVSARWIPNSQTFNGSLYFQATVVQVKQAYWNDIRSEPMYFYNGHRTDETTYSKLIGNQPIEMINNDTPKSFDIDYDQCSNRLCIGLANNDNDDENDNGNCIGSKSCRALINENEENDFSIQAKQSSSSSTANSYYSMAFSDDNRMGNDFVVDCLVNSNGRVMIDLSQNIGKSNKPLSRREKMDILQEQNGQFIDGIVHCNWRLKRQFRLGNKDYDISKQSYHIFLASGSFDSDGQENHKEYHDLKLRTSEPIDLSSITAGSLAQVNDLTVLIRIHGIHQFNHHDYYD
;
A
#
# COMPACT_ATOMS: atom_id res chain seq x y z
N MET A 1 -10.69 -7.57 15.05
CA MET A 1 -11.89 -8.44 15.04
C MET A 1 -12.37 -8.65 16.47
N ILE A 2 -13.25 -7.77 16.99
CA ILE A 2 -13.78 -7.88 18.36
C ILE A 2 -15.32 -7.90 18.26
N PRO A 3 -16.02 -8.82 18.96
CA PRO A 3 -17.48 -8.82 18.98
C PRO A 3 -18.03 -7.54 19.63
N GLY A 4 -19.16 -7.03 19.15
CA GLY A 4 -19.80 -5.84 19.73
C GLY A 4 -20.46 -6.05 21.10
N HIS A 5 -20.42 -7.27 21.64
CA HIS A 5 -20.96 -7.65 22.93
C HIS A 5 -20.23 -8.89 23.48
N GLY A 6 -20.33 -9.10 24.79
CA GLY A 6 -19.66 -10.20 25.48
C GLY A 6 -18.38 -9.77 26.19
N SER A 7 -17.69 -10.74 26.82
CA SER A 7 -16.49 -10.48 27.62
C SER A 7 -15.30 -11.27 27.11
N GLN A 8 -14.20 -10.57 26.80
CA GLN A 8 -12.95 -11.19 26.39
C GLN A 8 -12.42 -12.09 27.50
N GLN A 9 -11.96 -13.27 27.11
CA GLN A 9 -11.31 -14.21 28.00
C GLN A 9 -9.79 -14.16 27.77
N THR A 10 -9.04 -14.21 28.86
CA THR A 10 -7.56 -14.28 28.85
C THR A 10 -7.04 -15.70 29.05
N THR A 11 -7.94 -16.66 29.32
CA THR A 11 -7.61 -18.08 29.44
C THR A 11 -7.32 -18.67 28.06
N PRO A 12 -6.57 -19.79 27.97
CA PRO A 12 -6.35 -20.47 26.70
C PRO A 12 -7.66 -20.82 26.01
N ALA A 13 -7.76 -20.53 24.71
CA ALA A 13 -8.97 -20.79 23.95
C ALA A 13 -9.30 -22.29 23.92
N PRO A 14 -10.56 -22.68 24.18
CA PRO A 14 -11.01 -24.06 24.05
C PRO A 14 -11.39 -24.39 22.59
N TYR A 15 -10.76 -23.71 21.63
CA TYR A 15 -11.02 -23.82 20.19
C TYR A 15 -9.70 -23.99 19.45
N LYS A 16 -9.75 -24.62 18.27
CA LYS A 16 -8.58 -24.86 17.43
C LYS A 16 -8.92 -24.60 15.97
N LEU A 17 -8.03 -23.91 15.27
CA LEU A 17 -8.02 -23.85 13.81
C LEU A 17 -7.07 -24.93 13.28
N THR A 18 -7.57 -25.77 12.38
CA THR A 18 -6.78 -26.77 11.67
C THR A 18 -6.86 -26.47 10.17
N ILE A 19 -5.73 -26.63 9.48
CA ILE A 19 -5.59 -26.34 8.05
C ILE A 19 -5.07 -27.58 7.31
N ASN A 20 -5.61 -27.84 6.13
CA ASN A 20 -5.19 -28.92 5.23
C ASN A 20 -5.15 -28.42 3.80
N ILE A 21 -4.23 -28.95 2.97
CA ILE A 21 -4.20 -28.64 1.54
C ILE A 21 -4.96 -29.69 0.75
N ILE A 22 -5.80 -29.20 -0.16
CA ILE A 22 -6.49 -29.99 -1.16
C ILE A 22 -5.92 -29.58 -2.53
N ASN A 23 -5.38 -30.54 -3.27
CA ASN A 23 -4.96 -30.31 -4.65
C ASN A 23 -6.17 -30.45 -5.56
N ASP A 24 -6.59 -29.37 -6.23
CA ASP A 24 -7.65 -29.42 -7.22
C ASP A 24 -7.07 -29.80 -8.59
N HIS A 25 -7.17 -31.08 -8.93
CA HIS A 25 -6.69 -31.62 -10.21
C HIS A 25 -7.50 -31.14 -11.43
N GLN A 26 -8.66 -30.51 -11.24
CA GLN A 26 -9.52 -30.03 -12.33
C GLN A 26 -9.28 -28.55 -12.67
N LYS A 27 -8.69 -27.77 -11.76
CA LYS A 27 -8.36 -26.35 -11.94
C LYS A 27 -6.86 -26.10 -11.98
N ASN A 28 -6.18 -26.57 -13.03
CA ASN A 28 -4.74 -26.35 -13.25
C ASN A 28 -3.84 -26.67 -12.03
N HIS A 29 -4.20 -27.66 -11.20
CA HIS A 29 -3.45 -28.01 -9.99
C HIS A 29 -3.38 -26.90 -8.93
N GLN A 30 -4.36 -25.99 -8.89
CA GLN A 30 -4.45 -24.99 -7.83
C GLN A 30 -4.57 -25.65 -6.44
N GLN A 31 -3.79 -25.16 -5.49
CA GLN A 31 -3.87 -25.61 -4.10
C GLN A 31 -4.96 -24.83 -3.35
N ILE A 32 -5.97 -25.55 -2.89
CA ILE A 32 -7.06 -25.03 -2.06
C ILE A 32 -6.76 -25.34 -0.60
N ILE A 33 -7.02 -24.40 0.29
CA ILE A 33 -6.81 -24.59 1.72
C ILE A 33 -8.15 -24.93 2.38
N SER A 34 -8.26 -26.13 2.93
CA SER A 34 -9.37 -26.51 3.80
C SER A 34 -9.10 -26.04 5.22
N ILE A 35 -10.10 -25.41 5.83
CA ILE A 35 -10.02 -24.81 7.16
C ILE A 35 -11.11 -25.42 8.01
N GLU A 36 -10.74 -25.85 9.21
CA GLU A 36 -11.66 -26.39 10.21
C GLU A 36 -11.49 -25.63 11.53
N LEU A 37 -12.61 -25.15 12.08
CA LEU A 37 -12.67 -24.56 13.42
C LEU A 37 -13.41 -25.51 14.34
N GLU A 38 -12.70 -26.07 15.31
CA GLU A 38 -13.22 -27.08 16.22
C GLU A 38 -13.24 -26.60 17.67
N ALA A 39 -14.26 -27.02 18.42
CA ALA A 39 -14.35 -26.88 19.85
C ALA A 39 -13.73 -28.10 20.55
N LYS A 40 -12.93 -27.89 21.59
CA LYS A 40 -12.42 -28.97 22.45
C LYS A 40 -13.58 -29.61 23.22
N ALA A 41 -13.40 -30.86 23.67
CA ALA A 41 -14.47 -31.66 24.28
C ALA A 41 -15.25 -30.88 25.37
N HIS A 42 -16.58 -30.99 25.32
CA HIS A 42 -17.55 -30.40 26.26
C HIS A 42 -17.79 -28.87 26.16
N VAL A 43 -17.34 -28.20 25.09
CA VAL A 43 -17.74 -26.82 24.78
C VAL A 43 -18.36 -26.68 23.39
N THR A 44 -19.16 -25.63 23.20
CA THR A 44 -19.72 -25.22 21.91
C THR A 44 -19.45 -23.74 21.67
N PHE A 45 -19.59 -23.28 20.43
CA PHE A 45 -19.56 -21.86 20.09
C PHE A 45 -20.82 -21.47 19.31
N ALA A 46 -21.27 -20.22 19.50
CA ALA A 46 -22.45 -19.67 18.83
C ALA A 46 -22.04 -18.84 17.61
N GLY A 47 -20.92 -18.11 17.72
CA GLY A 47 -20.42 -17.24 16.66
C GLY A 47 -18.92 -17.33 16.51
N PHE A 48 -18.43 -16.95 15.34
CA PHE A 48 -17.02 -16.84 15.06
C PHE A 48 -16.79 -15.90 13.88
N ILE A 49 -15.56 -15.42 13.73
CA ILE A 49 -15.06 -14.75 12.51
C ILE A 49 -13.64 -15.26 12.25
N VAL A 50 -13.33 -15.59 11.00
CA VAL A 50 -12.00 -16.03 10.54
C VAL A 50 -11.57 -15.18 9.36
N GLN A 51 -10.31 -14.75 9.38
CA GLN A 51 -9.66 -14.04 8.29
C GLN A 51 -8.28 -14.65 8.02
N ALA A 52 -7.85 -14.64 6.75
CA ALA A 52 -6.48 -14.94 6.37
C ALA A 52 -5.61 -13.71 6.61
N LYS A 53 -4.42 -13.89 7.15
CA LYS A 53 -3.46 -12.81 7.45
C LYS A 53 -2.08 -13.17 6.94
N ARG A 54 -1.32 -12.17 6.54
CA ARG A 54 0.08 -12.33 6.16
C ARG A 54 0.92 -12.77 7.38
N ASN A 55 1.91 -13.60 7.12
CA ASN A 55 2.89 -14.11 8.12
C ASN A 55 4.31 -13.59 7.85
N ASP A 56 4.46 -12.65 6.91
CA ASP A 56 5.69 -11.91 6.67
C ASP A 56 5.70 -10.63 7.52
N ASP A 57 6.60 -9.68 7.24
CA ASP A 57 6.89 -8.51 8.09
C ASP A 57 5.68 -7.61 8.40
N ASP A 58 4.54 -7.82 7.73
CA ASP A 58 3.23 -7.23 8.07
C ASP A 58 2.25 -8.27 8.67
N ILE A 59 2.56 -8.74 9.88
CA ILE A 59 1.82 -9.80 10.62
C ILE A 59 0.35 -9.49 10.94
N HIS A 60 -0.17 -8.31 10.58
CA HIS A 60 -1.52 -7.86 10.91
C HIS A 60 -2.40 -7.54 9.71
N GLN A 61 -1.85 -7.50 8.49
CA GLN A 61 -2.61 -7.30 7.27
C GLN A 61 -3.51 -8.51 6.98
N ILE A 62 -4.78 -8.23 6.65
CA ILE A 62 -5.67 -9.24 6.08
C ILE A 62 -5.21 -9.49 4.64
N ILE A 63 -5.23 -10.74 4.21
CA ILE A 63 -4.99 -11.07 2.81
C ILE A 63 -6.23 -10.66 2.03
N ASP A 64 -6.15 -9.49 1.44
CA ASP A 64 -7.30 -8.78 0.93
C ASP A 64 -7.50 -9.04 -0.59
N ASP A 65 -6.44 -9.27 -1.37
CA ASP A 65 -6.54 -9.55 -2.81
C ASP A 65 -6.02 -10.93 -3.26
N ASP A 66 -5.41 -11.73 -2.38
CA ASP A 66 -4.82 -13.01 -2.80
C ASP A 66 -5.72 -14.21 -2.60
N GLY A 67 -6.94 -14.07 -2.07
CA GLY A 67 -7.88 -15.17 -2.02
C GLY A 67 -9.18 -14.91 -1.27
N TYR A 68 -10.12 -15.84 -1.41
CA TYR A 68 -11.46 -15.73 -0.85
C TYR A 68 -11.90 -17.02 -0.16
N PHE A 69 -12.84 -16.89 0.76
CA PHE A 69 -13.48 -18.02 1.41
C PHE A 69 -14.66 -18.57 0.59
N GLU A 70 -14.81 -19.89 0.63
CA GLU A 70 -15.99 -20.63 0.20
C GLU A 70 -16.49 -21.47 1.39
N ARG A 71 -17.77 -21.37 1.74
CA ARG A 71 -18.34 -22.16 2.83
C ARG A 71 -18.49 -23.63 2.44
N LEU A 72 -18.22 -24.54 3.37
CA LEU A 72 -18.54 -25.97 3.22
C LEU A 72 -19.73 -26.41 4.08
N THR A 73 -20.08 -25.61 5.08
CA THR A 73 -21.12 -25.93 6.06
C THR A 73 -22.26 -24.91 5.99
N ASN A 74 -23.51 -25.38 5.96
CA ASN A 74 -24.70 -24.55 5.73
C ASN A 74 -24.99 -23.55 6.88
N ASN A 75 -24.44 -23.78 8.06
CA ASN A 75 -24.55 -22.89 9.23
C ASN A 75 -23.45 -21.82 9.28
N THR A 76 -22.77 -21.59 8.16
CA THR A 76 -21.76 -20.54 7.99
C THR A 76 -22.00 -19.71 6.72
N ILE A 77 -21.43 -18.52 6.68
CA ILE A 77 -21.49 -17.59 5.55
C ILE A 77 -20.12 -16.94 5.34
N THR A 78 -19.91 -16.43 4.15
CA THR A 78 -18.78 -15.57 3.82
C THR A 78 -19.25 -14.13 3.74
N LYS A 79 -18.37 -13.19 4.10
CA LYS A 79 -18.62 -11.76 4.11
C LYS A 79 -17.45 -11.03 3.48
N SER A 80 -17.76 -9.89 2.90
CA SER A 80 -16.78 -8.97 2.34
C SER A 80 -16.48 -7.89 3.37
N CYS A 81 -15.23 -7.82 3.82
CA CYS A 81 -14.72 -6.80 4.73
C CYS A 81 -13.69 -5.92 4.01
N LEU A 82 -13.59 -4.65 4.39
CA LEU A 82 -12.60 -3.70 3.85
C LEU A 82 -12.59 -3.56 2.31
N SER A 83 -13.75 -3.74 1.67
CA SER A 83 -13.94 -3.66 0.21
C SER A 83 -13.46 -4.86 -0.62
N HIS A 84 -13.00 -5.94 0.02
CA HIS A 84 -12.60 -7.18 -0.67
C HIS A 84 -13.65 -8.28 -0.54
N ILE A 85 -13.84 -9.05 -1.62
CA ILE A 85 -14.97 -9.98 -1.75
C ILE A 85 -14.69 -11.27 -1.00
N HIS A 86 -15.58 -11.63 -0.08
CA HIS A 86 -15.54 -12.91 0.65
C HIS A 86 -14.21 -13.20 1.39
N ASN A 87 -13.45 -12.17 1.80
CA ASN A 87 -12.20 -12.30 2.57
C ASN A 87 -12.42 -12.68 4.05
N THR A 88 -13.68 -12.86 4.47
CA THR A 88 -14.05 -13.17 5.86
C THR A 88 -15.04 -14.32 5.93
N TRP A 89 -14.78 -15.31 6.78
CA TRP A 89 -15.68 -16.43 7.05
C TRP A 89 -16.30 -16.32 8.45
N THR A 90 -17.61 -16.48 8.57
CA THR A 90 -18.33 -16.28 9.84
C THR A 90 -19.56 -17.19 9.95
N HIS A 91 -20.18 -17.21 11.13
CA HIS A 91 -21.41 -17.93 11.43
C HIS A 91 -22.63 -17.38 10.66
N ALA A 92 -23.53 -18.26 10.23
CA ALA A 92 -24.80 -17.88 9.61
C ALA A 92 -25.90 -17.58 10.65
N ASP A 93 -25.83 -18.25 11.80
CA ASP A 93 -26.79 -18.17 12.89
C ASP A 93 -26.09 -18.36 14.24
N GLY A 94 -26.80 -18.04 15.33
CA GLY A 94 -26.30 -18.22 16.70
C GLY A 94 -26.50 -19.62 17.28
N LYS A 95 -26.89 -20.64 16.48
CA LYS A 95 -27.09 -22.00 17.00
C LYS A 95 -25.76 -22.59 17.49
N PRO A 96 -25.73 -23.37 18.58
CA PRO A 96 -24.51 -23.99 19.07
C PRO A 96 -23.84 -24.90 18.03
N LYS A 97 -22.52 -24.80 17.92
CA LYS A 97 -21.67 -25.54 16.97
C LYS A 97 -20.50 -26.17 17.72
N THR A 98 -20.04 -27.33 17.25
CA THR A 98 -18.84 -28.04 17.76
C THR A 98 -17.71 -28.05 16.74
N SER A 99 -18.03 -28.10 15.44
CA SER A 99 -17.09 -27.92 14.34
C SER A 99 -17.79 -27.20 13.17
N VAL A 100 -17.02 -26.42 12.42
CA VAL A 100 -17.41 -25.83 11.14
C VAL A 100 -16.23 -25.86 10.18
N SER A 101 -16.51 -25.91 8.88
CA SER A 101 -15.47 -25.92 7.85
C SER A 101 -15.77 -24.98 6.68
N ALA A 102 -14.68 -24.50 6.07
CA ALA A 102 -14.64 -23.70 4.86
C ALA A 102 -13.42 -24.05 4.02
N ARG A 103 -13.40 -23.55 2.79
CA ARG A 103 -12.22 -23.49 1.93
C ARG A 103 -11.77 -22.05 1.82
N TRP A 104 -10.48 -21.83 1.68
CA TRP A 104 -9.89 -20.59 1.20
C TRP A 104 -9.17 -20.90 -0.10
N ILE A 105 -9.48 -20.11 -1.12
CA ILE A 105 -9.03 -20.31 -2.49
C ILE A 105 -8.20 -19.09 -2.87
N PRO A 106 -6.91 -19.27 -3.22
CA PRO A 106 -6.11 -18.18 -3.74
C PRO A 106 -6.73 -17.58 -5.01
N ASN A 107 -6.64 -16.26 -5.20
CA ASN A 107 -7.08 -15.61 -6.45
C ASN A 107 -6.10 -15.85 -7.60
N SER A 108 -4.80 -16.03 -7.28
CA SER A 108 -3.74 -16.31 -8.25
C SER A 108 -3.26 -17.75 -8.15
N GLN A 109 -3.01 -18.37 -9.31
CA GLN A 109 -2.35 -19.68 -9.42
C GLN A 109 -0.85 -19.61 -9.14
N THR A 110 -0.28 -18.40 -9.05
CA THR A 110 1.15 -18.16 -8.79
C THR A 110 1.37 -17.44 -7.45
N PHE A 111 0.43 -17.56 -6.51
CA PHE A 111 0.52 -16.90 -5.20
C PHE A 111 1.87 -17.16 -4.52
N ASN A 112 2.52 -16.06 -4.15
CA ASN A 112 3.77 -16.02 -3.38
C ASN A 112 3.49 -15.30 -2.07
N GLY A 113 3.89 -15.89 -0.95
CA GLY A 113 3.68 -15.25 0.34
C GLY A 113 3.61 -16.25 1.47
N SER A 114 3.65 -15.72 2.69
CA SER A 114 3.37 -16.51 3.88
C SER A 114 2.10 -16.01 4.55
N LEU A 115 1.32 -16.93 5.10
CA LEU A 115 0.02 -16.60 5.70
C LEU A 115 -0.36 -17.51 6.86
N TYR A 116 -1.22 -17.00 7.74
CA TYR A 116 -1.92 -17.77 8.77
C TYR A 116 -3.39 -17.38 8.83
N PHE A 117 -4.23 -18.22 9.43
CA PHE A 117 -5.64 -17.88 9.68
C PHE A 117 -5.81 -17.48 11.13
N GLN A 118 -6.51 -16.37 11.35
CA GLN A 118 -6.83 -15.86 12.67
C GLN A 118 -8.34 -15.89 12.89
N ALA A 119 -8.77 -16.44 14.03
CA ALA A 119 -10.16 -16.49 14.44
C ALA A 119 -10.42 -15.70 15.72
N THR A 120 -11.65 -15.19 15.82
CA THR A 120 -12.28 -14.80 17.08
C THR A 120 -13.56 -15.61 17.24
N VAL A 121 -13.73 -16.25 18.39
CA VAL A 121 -14.80 -17.21 18.66
C VAL A 121 -15.60 -16.78 19.88
N VAL A 122 -16.93 -16.77 19.74
CA VAL A 122 -17.89 -16.43 20.78
C VAL A 122 -18.60 -17.68 21.26
N GLN A 123 -18.42 -18.01 22.53
CA GLN A 123 -19.16 -19.07 23.20
C GLN A 123 -20.63 -18.66 23.39
N VAL A 124 -21.52 -19.65 23.53
CA VAL A 124 -22.97 -19.43 23.76
C VAL A 124 -23.26 -18.48 24.93
N LYS A 125 -22.41 -18.44 25.96
CA LYS A 125 -22.54 -17.54 27.13
C LYS A 125 -21.93 -16.14 26.93
N GLN A 126 -21.66 -15.73 25.69
CA GLN A 126 -21.04 -14.45 25.33
C GLN A 126 -19.63 -14.21 25.89
N ALA A 127 -18.95 -15.25 26.38
CA ALA A 127 -17.50 -15.22 26.55
C ALA A 127 -16.84 -15.37 25.18
N TYR A 128 -15.80 -14.59 24.88
CA TYR A 128 -15.09 -14.69 23.61
C TYR A 128 -13.57 -14.78 23.75
N TRP A 129 -12.95 -15.47 22.80
CA TRP A 129 -11.51 -15.55 22.63
C TRP A 129 -11.17 -14.99 21.27
N ASN A 130 -10.25 -14.03 21.25
CA ASN A 130 -9.63 -13.53 20.03
C ASN A 130 -8.26 -14.19 19.84
N ASP A 131 -7.65 -13.94 18.69
CA ASP A 131 -6.30 -14.36 18.37
C ASP A 131 -6.05 -15.88 18.37
N ILE A 132 -7.08 -16.66 18.02
CA ILE A 132 -6.91 -18.10 17.78
C ILE A 132 -6.28 -18.28 16.40
N ARG A 133 -5.03 -18.73 16.33
CA ARG A 133 -4.27 -18.83 15.06
C ARG A 133 -4.15 -20.28 14.58
N SER A 134 -4.09 -20.45 13.26
CA SER A 134 -3.54 -21.66 12.64
C SER A 134 -2.01 -21.63 12.66
N GLU A 135 -1.39 -22.76 12.33
CA GLU A 135 0.02 -22.77 11.91
C GLU A 135 0.20 -21.90 10.64
N PRO A 136 1.37 -21.26 10.48
CA PRO A 136 1.69 -20.52 9.27
C PRO A 136 1.89 -21.45 8.07
N MET A 137 1.65 -20.90 6.88
CA MET A 137 1.88 -21.56 5.60
C MET A 137 2.71 -20.67 4.71
N TYR A 138 3.51 -21.29 3.86
CA TYR A 138 4.43 -20.62 2.95
C TYR A 138 4.15 -21.10 1.53
N PHE A 139 4.00 -20.17 0.59
CA PHE A 139 3.72 -20.44 -0.82
C PHE A 139 4.77 -19.81 -1.71
N TYR A 140 5.24 -20.58 -2.69
CA TYR A 140 6.09 -20.11 -3.77
C TYR A 140 5.56 -20.66 -5.09
N ASN A 141 5.37 -19.77 -6.06
CA ASN A 141 4.77 -19.97 -7.36
C ASN A 141 3.47 -20.79 -7.29
N GLY A 142 2.60 -20.47 -6.32
CA GLY A 142 1.32 -21.16 -6.11
C GLY A 142 1.39 -22.52 -5.41
N HIS A 143 2.58 -22.97 -5.03
CA HIS A 143 2.78 -24.24 -4.33
C HIS A 143 3.25 -24.04 -2.90
N ARG A 144 2.62 -24.76 -1.97
CA ARG A 144 3.06 -24.82 -0.59
C ARG A 144 4.46 -25.41 -0.50
N THR A 145 5.26 -24.76 0.30
CA THR A 145 6.61 -25.19 0.65
C THR A 145 6.78 -25.13 2.17
N ASP A 146 7.89 -25.66 2.68
CA ASP A 146 8.29 -25.47 4.07
C ASP A 146 8.99 -24.12 4.26
N GLU A 147 9.05 -23.63 5.50
CA GLU A 147 9.65 -22.35 5.85
C GLU A 147 11.10 -22.22 5.35
N THR A 148 11.91 -23.28 5.54
CA THR A 148 13.33 -23.23 5.18
C THR A 148 13.54 -23.14 3.67
N THR A 149 12.70 -23.84 2.91
CA THR A 149 12.70 -23.80 1.44
C THR A 149 12.12 -22.47 0.94
N TYR A 150 11.07 -21.95 1.56
CA TYR A 150 10.53 -20.62 1.25
C TYR A 150 11.59 -19.53 1.41
N SER A 151 12.26 -19.47 2.57
CA SER A 151 13.31 -18.48 2.83
C SER A 151 14.47 -18.60 1.84
N LYS A 152 14.84 -19.82 1.41
CA LYS A 152 15.86 -20.03 0.38
C LYS A 152 15.42 -19.59 -1.01
N LEU A 153 14.17 -19.82 -1.39
CA LEU A 153 13.63 -19.48 -2.72
C LEU A 153 13.42 -17.97 -2.88
N ILE A 154 12.92 -17.30 -1.84
CA ILE A 154 12.81 -15.85 -1.81
C ILE A 154 14.20 -15.20 -1.73
N GLY A 155 15.17 -15.83 -1.04
CA GLY A 155 16.57 -15.39 -0.97
C GLY A 155 17.43 -15.67 -2.21
N ASN A 156 16.99 -16.54 -3.12
CA ASN A 156 17.69 -16.92 -4.37
C ASN A 156 16.90 -16.50 -5.64
N GLN A 157 16.31 -15.31 -5.66
CA GLN A 157 16.01 -14.66 -6.94
C GLN A 157 17.35 -14.46 -7.69
N PRO A 158 17.47 -14.83 -8.98
CA PRO A 158 18.68 -14.57 -9.74
C PRO A 158 18.84 -13.06 -9.90
N ILE A 159 19.70 -12.48 -9.08
CA ILE A 159 20.36 -11.23 -9.38
C ILE A 159 21.15 -11.50 -10.66
N GLU A 160 20.78 -10.87 -11.77
CA GLU A 160 21.73 -10.71 -12.87
C GLU A 160 22.97 -10.04 -12.26
N MET A 161 24.05 -10.82 -12.13
CA MET A 161 25.33 -10.33 -11.66
C MET A 161 25.89 -9.35 -12.69
N ILE A 162 25.45 -8.10 -12.63
CA ILE A 162 26.30 -6.99 -13.01
C ILE A 162 27.23 -6.78 -11.82
N ASN A 163 28.37 -7.47 -11.87
CA ASN A 163 29.50 -7.19 -11.02
C ASN A 163 29.96 -5.76 -11.32
N ASN A 164 29.50 -4.81 -10.49
CA ASN A 164 30.13 -3.55 -10.11
C ASN A 164 29.04 -2.62 -9.55
N ASP A 165 28.79 -2.65 -8.25
CA ASP A 165 28.95 -1.46 -7.41
C ASP A 165 28.55 -1.76 -5.95
N THR A 166 29.07 -0.91 -5.07
CA THR A 166 28.82 -0.69 -3.63
C THR A 166 27.49 -1.19 -3.02
N PRO A 167 27.42 -1.38 -1.67
CA PRO A 167 26.21 -1.79 -0.96
C PRO A 167 24.99 -0.98 -1.43
N LYS A 168 23.98 -1.67 -1.97
CA LYS A 168 22.75 -1.04 -2.44
C LYS A 168 22.08 -0.39 -1.24
N SER A 169 22.22 0.93 -1.13
CA SER A 169 21.51 1.74 -0.16
C SER A 169 20.02 1.62 -0.47
N PHE A 170 19.23 1.14 0.49
CA PHE A 170 17.77 1.09 0.41
C PHE A 170 17.25 2.54 0.51
N ASP A 171 17.15 3.19 -0.64
CA ASP A 171 16.73 4.58 -0.81
C ASP A 171 15.63 4.62 -1.88
N ILE A 172 14.95 5.75 -1.97
CA ILE A 172 14.02 6.10 -3.04
C ILE A 172 14.67 5.79 -4.40
N ASP A 173 13.94 5.07 -5.25
CA ASP A 173 14.40 4.74 -6.60
C ASP A 173 14.22 5.93 -7.56
N TYR A 174 15.25 6.76 -7.64
CA TYR A 174 15.32 7.91 -8.55
C TYR A 174 15.52 7.51 -10.02
N ASP A 175 15.92 6.28 -10.31
CA ASP A 175 16.25 5.88 -11.68
C ASP A 175 14.97 5.79 -12.54
N GLN A 176 13.80 5.64 -11.91
CA GLN A 176 12.47 5.72 -12.53
C GLN A 176 12.21 7.07 -13.22
N CYS A 177 12.89 8.14 -12.80
CA CYS A 177 12.74 9.46 -13.41
C CYS A 177 13.38 9.57 -14.80
N SER A 178 14.11 8.55 -15.24
CA SER A 178 14.69 8.50 -16.59
C SER A 178 13.63 8.33 -17.68
N ASN A 179 12.50 7.68 -17.35
CA ASN A 179 11.43 7.37 -18.29
C ASN A 179 10.03 7.70 -17.77
N ARG A 180 9.93 8.37 -16.61
CA ARG A 180 8.66 8.81 -16.01
C ARG A 180 8.74 10.27 -15.61
N LEU A 181 7.57 10.91 -15.54
CA LEU A 181 7.49 12.21 -14.88
C LEU A 181 7.77 12.02 -13.39
N CYS A 182 8.67 12.82 -12.84
CA CYS A 182 8.98 12.82 -11.42
C CYS A 182 8.83 14.22 -10.80
N ILE A 183 8.27 14.26 -9.59
CA ILE A 183 8.18 15.47 -8.76
C ILE A 183 8.65 15.11 -7.36
N GLY A 184 9.65 15.84 -6.85
CA GLY A 184 10.31 15.54 -5.58
C GLY A 184 9.97 16.57 -4.50
N LEU A 185 9.52 16.10 -3.34
CA LEU A 185 9.37 16.89 -2.12
C LEU A 185 10.69 16.84 -1.33
N ALA A 186 11.31 17.99 -1.09
CA ALA A 186 12.58 18.08 -0.37
C ALA A 186 12.42 17.93 1.16
N ASN A 187 13.54 17.82 1.88
CA ASN A 187 13.57 17.67 3.34
C ASN A 187 13.54 19.01 4.12
N ASN A 188 13.46 20.13 3.42
CA ASN A 188 13.46 21.48 3.96
C ASN A 188 12.14 22.18 3.60
N ASP A 189 11.66 22.99 4.54
CA ASP A 189 10.37 23.69 4.47
C ASP A 189 10.50 25.06 3.75
N ASN A 190 11.48 25.18 2.86
CA ASN A 190 11.77 26.44 2.17
C ASN A 190 10.68 26.65 1.11
N ASP A 191 9.75 27.54 1.42
CA ASP A 191 8.66 28.05 0.57
C ASP A 191 9.13 28.74 -0.73
N ASP A 192 10.44 28.73 -1.03
CA ASP A 192 11.02 29.38 -2.20
C ASP A 192 10.89 28.48 -3.43
N GLU A 193 10.17 28.99 -4.44
CA GLU A 193 9.93 28.38 -5.76
C GLU A 193 11.19 27.91 -6.50
N ASN A 194 12.37 28.37 -6.05
CA ASN A 194 13.67 28.12 -6.66
C ASN A 194 14.63 27.29 -5.77
N ASP A 195 14.23 26.91 -4.56
CA ASP A 195 15.13 26.31 -3.56
C ASP A 195 14.58 25.05 -2.86
N ASN A 196 13.68 24.31 -3.51
CA ASN A 196 13.67 22.85 -3.33
C ASN A 196 14.88 22.30 -4.10
N GLY A 197 16.09 22.59 -3.58
CA GLY A 197 17.37 22.29 -4.19
C GLY A 197 17.35 20.90 -4.80
N ASN A 198 17.24 20.84 -6.13
CA ASN A 198 16.93 19.68 -6.97
C ASN A 198 17.06 18.34 -6.21
N CYS A 199 16.06 17.99 -5.40
CA CYS A 199 16.19 16.85 -4.50
C CYS A 199 16.26 15.54 -5.30
N ILE A 200 15.72 15.57 -6.52
CA ILE A 200 15.80 14.49 -7.50
C ILE A 200 17.26 14.33 -7.96
N GLY A 201 17.88 15.41 -8.45
CA GLY A 201 19.26 15.40 -8.95
C GLY A 201 20.30 15.12 -7.85
N SER A 202 20.03 15.55 -6.62
CA SER A 202 20.88 15.25 -5.45
C SER A 202 20.51 13.94 -4.73
N LYS A 203 19.48 13.22 -5.20
CA LYS A 203 18.96 11.98 -4.60
C LYS A 203 18.63 12.11 -3.10
N SER A 204 18.06 13.25 -2.69
CA SER A 204 17.88 13.65 -1.29
C SER A 204 16.42 13.96 -0.89
N CYS A 205 15.45 13.64 -1.76
CA CYS A 205 14.03 13.91 -1.49
C CYS A 205 13.51 13.20 -0.24
N ARG A 206 12.56 13.86 0.44
CA ARG A 206 11.68 13.28 1.44
C ARG A 206 10.71 12.30 0.80
N ALA A 207 10.07 12.74 -0.28
CA ALA A 207 9.14 11.95 -1.06
C ALA A 207 9.36 12.21 -2.55
N LEU A 208 9.22 11.16 -3.35
CA LEU A 208 9.29 11.22 -4.81
C LEU A 208 7.99 10.68 -5.36
N ILE A 209 7.31 11.51 -6.14
CA ILE A 209 6.14 11.11 -6.91
C ILE A 209 6.61 10.77 -8.30
N ASN A 210 6.08 9.68 -8.87
CA ASN A 210 6.13 9.47 -10.30
C ASN A 210 4.79 9.04 -10.88
N GLU A 211 4.65 9.29 -12.17
CA GLU A 211 3.49 8.91 -12.97
C GLU A 211 3.97 8.17 -14.23
N ASN A 212 3.22 7.15 -14.66
CA ASN A 212 3.49 6.39 -15.89
C ASN A 212 2.37 6.57 -16.93
N GLU A 213 2.60 6.06 -18.14
CA GLU A 213 1.57 5.96 -19.18
C GLU A 213 0.47 4.97 -18.77
N GLU A 214 -0.51 5.40 -17.96
CA GLU A 214 -1.82 4.78 -17.72
C GLU A 214 -2.61 5.47 -16.59
N ASN A 215 -2.14 6.58 -16.03
CA ASN A 215 -2.61 7.17 -14.76
C ASN A 215 -2.29 6.27 -13.55
N ASP A 216 -1.20 5.48 -13.62
CA ASP A 216 -0.60 4.94 -12.40
C ASP A 216 0.34 5.96 -11.81
N PHE A 217 0.04 6.31 -10.58
CA PHE A 217 0.86 7.17 -9.77
C PHE A 217 1.54 6.33 -8.69
N SER A 218 2.75 6.72 -8.34
CA SER A 218 3.41 6.18 -7.16
C SER A 218 4.08 7.27 -6.32
N ILE A 219 4.12 7.03 -5.01
CA ILE A 219 4.93 7.78 -4.04
C ILE A 219 5.91 6.81 -3.40
N GLN A 220 7.18 7.21 -3.37
CA GLN A 220 8.20 6.64 -2.50
C GLN A 220 8.63 7.70 -1.48
N ALA A 221 8.56 7.41 -0.19
CA ALA A 221 8.88 8.40 0.84
C ALA A 221 9.65 7.84 2.03
N LYS A 222 10.56 8.64 2.56
CA LYS A 222 11.30 8.34 3.80
C LYS A 222 10.51 8.81 5.00
N GLN A 223 10.24 7.94 5.97
CA GLN A 223 9.60 8.35 7.23
C GLN A 223 10.49 9.35 8.01
N SER A 224 9.87 10.31 8.70
CA SER A 224 10.63 11.25 9.54
C SER A 224 11.29 10.54 10.70
N SER A 225 12.62 10.64 10.78
CA SER A 225 13.48 10.01 11.78
C SER A 225 13.27 10.58 13.20
N SER A 226 12.49 11.66 13.36
CA SER A 226 12.14 12.21 14.66
C SER A 226 11.05 11.42 15.40
N SER A 227 10.39 10.45 14.75
CA SER A 227 9.40 9.60 15.40
C SER A 227 9.08 8.37 14.53
N SER A 228 9.89 7.32 14.67
CA SER A 228 9.60 5.98 14.11
C SER A 228 8.31 5.33 14.66
N THR A 229 7.52 6.07 15.43
CA THR A 229 6.25 5.69 16.06
C THR A 229 5.11 6.68 15.76
N ALA A 230 5.30 7.69 14.91
CA ALA A 230 4.23 8.63 14.56
C ALA A 230 3.60 8.28 13.20
N ASN A 231 2.29 8.47 13.13
CA ASN A 231 1.52 8.45 11.90
C ASN A 231 1.96 9.61 10.98
N SER A 232 2.23 9.33 9.71
CA SER A 232 2.65 10.33 8.73
C SER A 232 1.87 10.19 7.44
N TYR A 233 1.61 11.29 6.75
CA TYR A 233 1.02 11.31 5.43
C TYR A 233 1.96 11.93 4.40
N TYR A 234 1.80 11.49 3.16
CA TYR A 234 2.37 12.11 1.96
C TYR A 234 1.24 12.28 0.95
N SER A 235 0.90 13.52 0.62
CA SER A 235 -0.24 13.86 -0.21
C SER A 235 0.18 14.37 -1.58
N MET A 236 -0.59 14.03 -2.60
CA MET A 236 -0.58 14.65 -3.92
C MET A 236 -1.94 15.29 -4.17
N ALA A 237 -1.98 16.53 -4.66
CA ALA A 237 -3.22 17.17 -5.07
C ALA A 237 -3.19 17.69 -6.51
N PHE A 238 -4.37 17.65 -7.15
CA PHE A 238 -4.65 18.23 -8.45
C PHE A 238 -5.39 19.56 -8.26
N SER A 239 -4.73 20.67 -8.61
CA SER A 239 -5.30 22.03 -8.54
C SER A 239 -5.41 22.68 -9.92
N ASP A 240 -6.41 23.56 -10.07
CA ASP A 240 -6.58 24.38 -11.29
C ASP A 240 -5.71 25.64 -11.26
N ASP A 241 -5.16 26.00 -10.10
CA ASP A 241 -4.31 27.16 -9.92
C ASP A 241 -3.12 26.87 -9.00
N ASN A 242 -2.22 27.84 -8.85
CA ASN A 242 -1.05 27.71 -8.00
C ASN A 242 -1.32 28.08 -6.52
N ARG A 243 -2.58 28.00 -6.06
CA ARG A 243 -2.96 28.26 -4.67
C ARG A 243 -3.70 27.06 -4.09
N MET A 244 -3.47 26.78 -2.81
CA MET A 244 -4.24 25.75 -2.12
C MET A 244 -5.69 26.21 -2.02
N GLY A 245 -6.59 25.39 -2.54
CA GLY A 245 -7.99 25.72 -2.67
C GLY A 245 -8.86 24.48 -2.66
N ASN A 246 -9.75 24.38 -3.65
CA ASN A 246 -10.71 23.29 -3.72
C ASN A 246 -10.16 22.14 -4.56
N ASP A 247 -9.21 21.41 -3.98
CA ASP A 247 -8.35 20.47 -4.71
C ASP A 247 -8.72 19.01 -4.42
N PHE A 248 -8.63 18.14 -5.43
CA PHE A 248 -8.71 16.70 -5.22
C PHE A 248 -7.36 16.19 -4.74
N VAL A 249 -7.37 15.37 -3.69
CA VAL A 249 -6.16 14.93 -2.98
C VAL A 249 -6.13 13.40 -2.88
N VAL A 250 -4.97 12.83 -3.17
CA VAL A 250 -4.61 11.45 -2.85
C VAL A 250 -3.63 11.47 -1.69
N ASP A 251 -3.91 10.69 -0.66
CA ASP A 251 -3.12 10.60 0.56
C ASP A 251 -2.46 9.21 0.66
N CYS A 252 -1.14 9.19 0.81
CA CYS A 252 -0.37 8.01 1.21
C CYS A 252 -0.11 8.09 2.71
N LEU A 253 -0.86 7.32 3.50
CA LEU A 253 -0.85 7.34 4.95
C LEU A 253 -0.03 6.17 5.48
N VAL A 254 1.02 6.44 6.26
CA VAL A 254 1.75 5.42 7.02
C VAL A 254 1.47 5.59 8.50
N ASN A 255 0.95 4.57 9.17
CA ASN A 255 0.73 4.64 10.61
C ASN A 255 1.98 4.20 11.39
N SER A 256 1.94 4.41 12.70
CA SER A 256 3.00 4.04 13.64
C SER A 256 3.37 2.56 13.64
N ASN A 257 2.50 1.69 13.13
CA ASN A 257 2.72 0.24 13.01
C ASN A 257 3.29 -0.14 11.62
N GLY A 258 3.66 0.83 10.78
CA GLY A 258 4.16 0.60 9.42
C GLY A 258 3.07 0.28 8.39
N ARG A 259 1.78 0.32 8.77
CA ARG A 259 0.69 0.09 7.81
C ARG A 259 0.58 1.29 6.87
N VAL A 260 0.68 1.03 5.57
CA VAL A 260 0.51 2.01 4.52
C VAL A 260 -0.88 1.89 3.91
N MET A 261 -1.58 3.01 3.75
CA MET A 261 -2.92 3.09 3.19
C MET A 261 -2.98 4.22 2.17
N ILE A 262 -3.67 3.99 1.06
CA ILE A 262 -4.06 5.06 0.15
C ILE A 262 -5.45 5.53 0.56
N ASP A 263 -5.63 6.83 0.69
CA ASP A 263 -6.95 7.43 0.90
C ASP A 263 -7.19 8.61 -0.05
N LEU A 264 -8.46 8.92 -0.29
CA LEU A 264 -8.84 10.08 -1.10
C LEU A 264 -9.54 11.12 -0.23
N SER A 265 -9.17 12.38 -0.46
CA SER A 265 -9.76 13.53 0.21
C SER A 265 -9.98 14.70 -0.75
N GLN A 266 -10.70 15.71 -0.28
CA GLN A 266 -10.88 16.98 -0.96
C GLN A 266 -10.47 18.11 -0.03
N ASN A 267 -9.66 19.03 -0.53
CA ASN A 267 -9.46 20.30 0.14
C ASN A 267 -10.67 21.21 -0.13
N ILE A 268 -11.13 21.91 0.90
CA ILE A 268 -12.13 22.96 0.81
C ILE A 268 -11.49 24.21 1.42
N GLY A 269 -11.00 25.10 0.56
CA GLY A 269 -10.08 26.17 0.96
C GLY A 269 -8.79 25.60 1.55
N LYS A 270 -8.57 25.80 2.85
CA LYS A 270 -7.38 25.29 3.57
C LYS A 270 -7.66 24.09 4.48
N SER A 271 -8.89 23.58 4.46
CA SER A 271 -9.30 22.44 5.28
C SER A 271 -9.39 21.19 4.42
N ASN A 272 -8.95 20.06 4.95
CA ASN A 272 -9.05 18.78 4.27
C ASN A 272 -10.27 17.99 4.76
N LYS A 273 -10.96 17.30 3.84
CA LYS A 273 -12.10 16.44 4.15
C LYS A 273 -11.95 15.10 3.42
N PRO A 274 -11.92 13.96 4.14
CA PRO A 274 -11.94 12.64 3.52
C PRO A 274 -13.19 12.44 2.64
N LEU A 275 -13.02 11.75 1.50
CA LEU A 275 -14.15 11.40 0.64
C LEU A 275 -15.03 10.32 1.27
N SER A 276 -16.28 10.23 0.85
CA SER A 276 -17.13 9.11 1.25
C SER A 276 -16.65 7.80 0.61
N ARG A 277 -16.99 6.67 1.23
CA ARG A 277 -16.67 5.34 0.67
C ARG A 277 -17.15 5.18 -0.78
N ARG A 278 -18.32 5.72 -1.12
CA ARG A 278 -18.89 5.60 -2.46
C ARG A 278 -18.08 6.36 -3.50
N GLU A 279 -17.65 7.58 -3.17
CA GLU A 279 -16.80 8.40 -4.04
C GLU A 279 -15.43 7.74 -4.23
N LYS A 280 -14.84 7.22 -3.14
CA LYS A 280 -13.57 6.48 -3.20
C LYS A 280 -13.63 5.32 -4.19
N MET A 281 -14.67 4.49 -4.10
CA MET A 281 -14.85 3.33 -5.00
C MET A 281 -15.16 3.70 -6.46
N ASP A 282 -15.65 4.91 -6.75
CA ASP A 282 -15.87 5.34 -8.14
C ASP A 282 -14.60 5.91 -8.79
N ILE A 283 -13.69 6.47 -7.99
CA ILE A 283 -12.49 7.17 -8.45
C ILE A 283 -11.25 6.28 -8.46
N LEU A 284 -11.03 5.49 -7.39
CA LEU A 284 -9.85 4.65 -7.20
C LEU A 284 -10.05 3.28 -7.84
N GLN A 285 -9.25 2.96 -8.86
CA GLN A 285 -9.36 1.68 -9.59
C GLN A 285 -8.48 0.60 -8.99
N GLU A 286 -7.24 0.95 -8.66
CA GLU A 286 -6.24 0.06 -8.08
C GLU A 286 -5.46 0.82 -7.01
N GLN A 287 -4.98 0.11 -5.99
CA GLN A 287 -4.16 0.68 -4.93
C GLN A 287 -3.28 -0.38 -4.29
N ASN A 288 -2.06 -0.02 -3.91
CA ASN A 288 -1.14 -0.87 -3.16
C ASN A 288 -0.23 -0.01 -2.28
N GLY A 289 -0.27 -0.23 -0.97
CA GLY A 289 0.53 0.47 0.03
C GLY A 289 1.46 -0.52 0.75
N GLN A 290 2.74 -0.21 0.84
CA GLN A 290 3.76 -1.06 1.47
C GLN A 290 4.80 -0.22 2.20
N PHE A 291 5.34 -0.75 3.29
CA PHE A 291 6.50 -0.17 3.98
C PHE A 291 7.63 -1.18 3.97
N ILE A 292 8.63 -0.95 3.13
CA ILE A 292 9.71 -1.91 2.86
C ILE A 292 11.03 -1.18 3.07
N ASP A 293 11.92 -1.76 3.88
CA ASP A 293 13.27 -1.25 4.14
C ASP A 293 13.33 0.23 4.56
N GLY A 294 12.31 0.71 5.28
CA GLY A 294 12.21 2.09 5.76
C GLY A 294 11.66 3.09 4.73
N ILE A 295 11.25 2.63 3.56
CA ILE A 295 10.63 3.43 2.51
C ILE A 295 9.13 3.10 2.43
N VAL A 296 8.32 4.15 2.43
CA VAL A 296 6.87 4.08 2.18
C VAL A 296 6.66 4.02 0.68
N HIS A 297 6.00 2.98 0.20
CA HIS A 297 5.60 2.80 -1.18
C HIS A 297 4.08 2.85 -1.29
N CYS A 298 3.56 3.85 -1.99
CA CYS A 298 2.15 3.89 -2.39
C CYS A 298 2.06 3.86 -3.90
N ASN A 299 1.20 3.00 -4.44
CA ASN A 299 0.88 2.93 -5.86
C ASN A 299 -0.64 3.00 -5.98
N TRP A 300 -1.15 3.76 -6.95
CA TRP A 300 -2.58 3.81 -7.20
C TRP A 300 -2.90 4.17 -8.64
N ARG A 301 -4.07 3.72 -9.08
CA ARG A 301 -4.64 4.02 -10.39
C ARG A 301 -5.93 4.79 -10.24
N LEU A 302 -5.99 5.98 -10.82
CA LEU A 302 -7.20 6.80 -10.84
C LEU A 302 -8.00 6.55 -12.12
N LYS A 303 -9.33 6.59 -12.01
CA LYS A 303 -10.21 6.66 -13.17
C LYS A 303 -9.88 7.92 -13.97
N ARG A 304 -9.69 7.79 -15.29
CA ARG A 304 -9.29 8.90 -16.18
C ARG A 304 -10.21 10.13 -16.08
N GLN A 305 -11.50 9.88 -15.93
CA GLN A 305 -12.53 10.90 -15.84
C GLN A 305 -13.48 10.60 -14.68
N PHE A 306 -13.63 11.55 -13.77
CA PHE A 306 -14.54 11.43 -12.64
C PHE A 306 -15.07 12.79 -12.22
N ARG A 307 -16.16 12.78 -11.45
CA ARG A 307 -16.78 13.98 -10.92
C ARG A 307 -16.70 13.97 -9.41
N LEU A 308 -16.25 15.07 -8.83
CA LEU A 308 -16.21 15.28 -7.39
C LEU A 308 -16.96 16.56 -7.03
N GLY A 309 -18.11 16.42 -6.38
CA GLY A 309 -19.05 17.51 -6.18
C GLY A 309 -19.52 18.13 -7.50
N ASN A 310 -19.17 19.40 -7.71
CA ASN A 310 -19.54 20.15 -8.91
C ASN A 310 -18.41 20.26 -9.95
N LYS A 311 -17.25 19.65 -9.70
CA LYS A 311 -16.07 19.72 -10.57
C LYS A 311 -15.86 18.39 -11.29
N ASP A 312 -15.62 18.47 -12.58
CA ASP A 312 -15.24 17.34 -13.42
C ASP A 312 -13.71 17.33 -13.54
N TYR A 313 -13.11 16.18 -13.26
CA TYR A 313 -11.68 15.94 -13.43
C TYR A 313 -11.47 15.05 -14.66
N ASP A 314 -10.60 15.49 -15.57
CA ASP A 314 -10.13 14.69 -16.70
C ASP A 314 -8.59 14.68 -16.73
N ILE A 315 -7.99 13.65 -16.12
CA ILE A 315 -6.53 13.51 -16.01
C ILE A 315 -5.89 13.30 -17.40
N SER A 316 -6.68 12.81 -18.37
CA SER A 316 -6.20 12.50 -19.72
C SER A 316 -6.23 13.67 -20.71
N LYS A 317 -6.76 14.83 -20.32
CA LYS A 317 -6.91 15.98 -21.24
C LYS A 317 -6.65 17.33 -20.60
N GLN A 318 -6.68 17.42 -19.28
CA GLN A 318 -6.48 18.67 -18.56
C GLN A 318 -5.12 18.69 -17.90
N SER A 319 -4.49 19.85 -17.93
CA SER A 319 -3.28 20.12 -17.15
C SER A 319 -3.66 20.62 -15.76
N TYR A 320 -2.92 20.18 -14.73
CA TYR A 320 -3.15 20.60 -13.34
C TYR A 320 -1.87 21.08 -12.70
N HIS A 321 -1.97 22.05 -11.79
CA HIS A 321 -0.89 22.26 -10.83
C HIS A 321 -0.85 21.08 -9.87
N ILE A 322 0.35 20.53 -9.66
CA ILE A 322 0.56 19.41 -8.75
C ILE A 322 1.10 19.93 -7.44
N PHE A 323 0.43 19.58 -6.35
CA PHE A 323 0.81 19.96 -5.01
C PHE A 323 1.26 18.73 -4.24
N LEU A 324 2.42 18.82 -3.58
CA LEU A 324 2.90 17.80 -2.67
C LEU A 324 2.89 18.34 -1.24
N ALA A 325 2.54 17.50 -0.29
CA ALA A 325 2.64 17.84 1.12
C ALA A 325 2.97 16.62 1.96
N SER A 326 3.63 16.81 3.10
CA SER A 326 3.75 15.77 4.11
C SER A 326 3.60 16.34 5.51
N GLY A 327 3.09 15.54 6.43
CA GLY A 327 2.93 15.89 7.84
C GLY A 327 2.44 14.71 8.67
N SER A 328 2.09 14.97 9.92
CA SER A 328 1.47 13.99 10.82
C SER A 328 -0.05 13.88 10.61
N PHE A 329 -0.63 12.75 11.02
CA PHE A 329 -2.08 12.63 11.13
C PHE A 329 -2.48 11.88 12.40
N ASP A 330 -3.63 12.21 12.96
CA ASP A 330 -4.23 11.44 14.05
C ASP A 330 -5.35 10.53 13.54
N SER A 331 -5.62 9.45 14.26
CA SER A 331 -6.72 8.53 14.00
C SER A 331 -7.64 8.48 15.23
N ASP A 332 -8.71 9.28 15.23
CA ASP A 332 -9.73 9.29 16.29
C ASP A 332 -10.70 8.09 16.18
N GLY A 333 -10.18 6.91 15.82
CA GLY A 333 -10.93 5.65 15.78
C GLY A 333 -11.97 5.49 14.67
N GLN A 334 -12.22 6.51 13.83
CA GLN A 334 -13.14 6.41 12.67
C GLN A 334 -12.65 7.11 11.39
N GLU A 335 -11.88 8.21 11.49
CA GLU A 335 -11.35 8.95 10.33
C GLU A 335 -9.91 9.40 10.60
N ASN A 336 -9.10 9.53 9.55
CA ASN A 336 -7.74 10.05 9.64
C ASN A 336 -7.78 11.58 9.54
N HIS A 337 -7.37 12.28 10.59
CA HIS A 337 -7.30 13.74 10.61
C HIS A 337 -5.86 14.19 10.34
N LYS A 338 -5.62 14.79 9.17
CA LYS A 338 -4.31 15.37 8.85
C LYS A 338 -4.05 16.61 9.69
N GLU A 339 -2.91 16.63 10.36
CA GLU A 339 -2.39 17.84 11.00
C GLU A 339 -1.87 18.80 9.92
N TYR A 340 -1.36 19.95 10.36
CA TYR A 340 -0.72 20.89 9.44
C TYR A 340 0.50 20.23 8.79
N HIS A 341 0.69 20.44 7.48
CA HIS A 341 1.86 19.88 6.78
C HIS A 341 3.15 20.54 7.25
N ASP A 342 4.19 19.74 7.46
CA ASP A 342 5.54 20.20 7.83
C ASP A 342 6.43 20.42 6.60
N LEU A 343 6.01 19.93 5.43
CA LEU A 343 6.71 20.11 4.16
C LEU A 343 5.68 20.26 3.04
N LYS A 344 5.98 21.12 2.07
CA LYS A 344 5.10 21.34 0.91
C LYS A 344 5.86 21.76 -0.35
N LEU A 345 5.24 21.49 -1.50
CA LEU A 345 5.68 21.92 -2.83
C LEU A 345 4.44 22.15 -3.69
N ARG A 346 4.54 23.04 -4.67
CA ARG A 346 3.59 23.13 -5.79
C ARG A 346 4.35 23.35 -7.10
N THR A 347 3.78 22.90 -8.22
CA THR A 347 4.30 23.27 -9.54
C THR A 347 3.92 24.70 -9.87
N SER A 348 4.86 25.48 -10.41
CA SER A 348 4.61 26.88 -10.81
C SER A 348 3.69 26.97 -12.02
N GLU A 349 3.78 25.98 -12.92
CA GLU A 349 2.95 25.82 -14.12
C GLU A 349 2.15 24.51 -14.03
N PRO A 350 0.98 24.42 -14.70
CA PRO A 350 0.21 23.21 -14.74
C PRO A 350 0.90 22.15 -15.63
N ILE A 351 0.86 20.90 -15.19
CA ILE A 351 1.46 19.76 -15.89
C ILE A 351 0.38 19.04 -16.69
N ASP A 352 0.63 18.84 -17.99
CA ASP A 352 -0.18 17.96 -18.84
C ASP A 352 0.26 16.50 -18.66
N LEU A 353 -0.51 15.75 -17.88
CA LEU A 353 -0.26 14.33 -17.59
C LEU A 353 -0.58 13.41 -18.78
N SER A 354 -1.28 13.90 -19.80
CA SER A 354 -1.65 13.12 -20.99
C SER A 354 -0.53 13.01 -22.04
N SER A 355 0.45 13.91 -21.95
CA SER A 355 1.52 14.08 -22.94
C SER A 355 2.88 13.56 -22.47
N ILE A 356 2.94 12.90 -21.31
CA ILE A 356 4.18 12.42 -20.72
C ILE A 356 4.72 11.27 -21.58
N THR A 357 5.63 11.62 -22.48
CA THR A 357 6.53 10.66 -23.11
C THR A 357 7.75 10.43 -22.22
N ALA A 358 8.22 9.19 -22.19
CA ALA A 358 9.42 8.80 -21.47
C ALA A 358 10.59 9.79 -21.71
N GLY A 359 11.07 10.44 -20.64
CA GLY A 359 12.20 11.37 -20.67
C GLY A 359 11.85 12.86 -20.50
N SER A 360 10.57 13.22 -20.33
CA SER A 360 10.20 14.57 -19.89
C SER A 360 10.46 14.74 -18.40
N LEU A 361 11.64 15.24 -18.04
CA LEU A 361 11.76 16.02 -16.82
C LEU A 361 10.79 17.20 -16.98
N ALA A 362 9.73 17.28 -16.18
CA ALA A 362 9.08 18.56 -15.95
C ALA A 362 10.08 19.44 -15.20
N GLN A 363 11.03 20.01 -15.94
CA GLN A 363 11.74 21.17 -15.49
C GLN A 363 10.68 22.27 -15.36
N VAL A 364 10.49 22.70 -14.12
CA VAL A 364 9.96 24.02 -13.83
C VAL A 364 10.79 25.00 -14.67
N ASN A 365 10.17 25.56 -15.71
CA ASN A 365 10.82 26.51 -16.60
C ASN A 365 11.04 27.82 -15.85
N ASP A 366 12.20 27.95 -15.20
CA ASP A 366 13.05 29.14 -15.37
C ASP A 366 14.52 28.79 -15.06
N LEU A 367 15.25 28.36 -16.08
CA LEU A 367 16.71 28.25 -16.02
C LEU A 367 17.31 29.13 -17.12
N THR A 368 17.27 30.44 -16.87
CA THR A 368 18.23 31.38 -17.45
C THR A 368 19.61 31.22 -16.80
N VAL A 369 20.30 30.08 -16.95
CA VAL A 369 21.77 30.03 -16.90
C VAL A 369 22.31 28.96 -17.84
N LEU A 370 23.06 29.45 -18.83
CA LEU A 370 23.88 28.75 -19.80
C LEU A 370 24.71 27.60 -19.20
N ILE A 371 24.62 26.43 -19.84
CA ILE A 371 25.66 25.41 -19.80
C ILE A 371 26.93 26.00 -20.43
N ARG A 372 27.90 26.44 -19.63
CA ARG A 372 29.32 26.46 -20.07
C ARG A 372 29.87 25.05 -19.88
N ILE A 373 29.78 24.25 -20.93
CA ILE A 373 30.62 23.05 -21.07
C ILE A 373 32.06 23.58 -21.21
N HIS A 374 32.88 23.47 -20.18
CA HIS A 374 34.33 23.43 -20.39
C HIS A 374 34.71 21.95 -20.40
N GLY A 375 34.67 21.38 -21.61
CA GLY A 375 35.30 20.10 -21.88
C GLY A 375 36.80 20.25 -21.70
N ILE A 376 37.37 19.47 -20.78
CA ILE A 376 38.80 19.28 -20.70
C ILE A 376 39.17 18.34 -21.86
N HIS A 377 39.65 18.93 -22.96
CA HIS A 377 40.31 18.18 -24.02
C HIS A 377 41.82 18.31 -23.78
N GLN A 378 42.41 17.31 -23.13
CA GLN A 378 43.85 17.08 -23.22
C GLN A 378 44.12 16.51 -24.63
N PHE A 379 44.51 17.38 -25.55
CA PHE A 379 45.26 16.98 -26.73
C PHE A 379 46.75 17.08 -26.40
N ASN A 380 47.43 15.94 -26.52
CA ASN A 380 48.88 15.90 -26.69
C ASN A 380 49.25 16.69 -27.95
N HIS A 381 50.18 17.62 -27.83
CA HIS A 381 51.05 17.96 -28.94
C HIS A 381 52.48 18.16 -28.43
N HIS A 382 53.35 17.27 -28.90
CA HIS A 382 54.79 17.45 -28.95
C HIS A 382 55.14 18.48 -30.04
N ASP A 383 56.34 19.06 -29.87
CA ASP A 383 57.24 19.63 -30.89
C ASP A 383 57.21 21.14 -31.22
N TYR A 384 58.23 21.81 -30.66
CA TYR A 384 59.39 22.46 -31.32
C TYR A 384 59.33 23.87 -31.98
N TYR A 385 60.45 24.60 -31.75
CA TYR A 385 60.97 25.88 -32.31
C TYR A 385 60.33 27.18 -31.76
N ASP A 386 61.05 28.22 -31.29
CA ASP A 386 62.48 28.62 -31.27
C ASP A 386 62.84 29.24 -29.91
#